data_AF-A0A4Q3EPJ1-F1
#
_entry.id   AF-A0A4Q3EPJ1-F1
#
_cell.length_a   1.000
_cell.length_b   1.000
_cell.length_c   1.000
_cell.angle_alpha   90.00
_cell.angle_beta   90.00
_cell.angle_gamma   90.00
#
_symmetry.space_group_name_H-M   'P 1'
#
loop_
_entity.id
_entity.type
_entity.pdbx_description
1 polymer ?
#
loop_
_entity_poly.entity_id
_entity_poly.type
_entity_poly.pdbx_seq_one_letter_code
_entity_poly.pdbx_strand_id
1 'polypeptide(L)'
;VLSIVVNIGMWFERFVIIVTSLHRDYLPSSWVMFYPSWVDVGVFIGSIGLFFTMFLLFIRVFPSVAMAEVKLLLKGSSEQAKKKQLDAGHLDPEQAEFYKNSLKKYDSVELADYETQK
;
A
#
# COMPACT_ATOMS: atom_id res chain seq x y z
N VAL A 1 -7.93 -9.57 -9.91
CA VAL A 1 -7.61 -10.48 -11.04
C VAL A 1 -6.33 -10.06 -11.76
N LEU A 2 -6.23 -8.81 -12.24
CA LEU A 2 -5.01 -8.34 -12.94
C LEU A 2 -3.73 -8.49 -12.12
N SER A 3 -3.75 -8.15 -10.83
CA SER A 3 -2.59 -8.31 -9.93
C SER A 3 -2.09 -9.76 -9.83
N ILE A 4 -3.00 -10.74 -9.89
CA ILE A 4 -2.66 -12.17 -9.86
C ILE A 4 -1.95 -12.56 -11.15
N VAL A 5 -2.49 -12.15 -12.29
CA VAL A 5 -1.89 -12.42 -13.62
C VAL A 5 -0.50 -11.79 -13.73
N VAL A 6 -0.33 -10.56 -13.24
CA VAL A 6 0.98 -9.88 -13.24
C VAL A 6 1.99 -10.65 -12.39
N ASN A 7 1.65 -11.06 -11.17
CA ASN A 7 2.57 -11.83 -10.32
C ASN A 7 2.98 -13.16 -10.96
N ILE A 8 2.03 -13.87 -11.56
CA ILE A 8 2.29 -15.12 -12.29
C ILE A 8 3.20 -14.84 -13.51
N GLY A 9 2.92 -13.79 -14.27
CA GLY A 9 3.72 -13.39 -15.44
C GLY A 9 5.16 -13.03 -15.10
N MET A 10 5.38 -12.26 -14.03
CA MET A 10 6.72 -11.93 -13.53
C MET A 10 7.49 -13.16 -13.05
N TRP A 11 6.81 -14.11 -12.41
CA TRP A 11 7.43 -15.37 -12.03
C TRP A 11 7.83 -16.20 -13.27
N PHE A 12 6.96 -16.27 -14.28
CA PHE A 12 7.27 -16.95 -15.54
C PHE A 12 8.43 -16.28 -16.31
N GLU A 13 8.52 -14.95 -16.31
CA GLU A 13 9.68 -14.23 -16.88
C GLU A 13 10.99 -14.76 -16.28
N ARG A 14 11.07 -14.85 -14.94
CA ARG A 14 12.25 -15.37 -14.23
C ARG A 14 12.48 -16.85 -14.50
N PHE A 15 11.42 -17.66 -14.52
CA PHE A 15 11.52 -19.08 -14.85
C PHE A 15 12.10 -19.29 -16.26
N VAL A 16 11.61 -18.55 -17.26
CA VAL A 16 12.09 -18.63 -18.64
C VAL A 16 13.55 -18.20 -18.74
N ILE A 17 13.94 -17.05 -18.17
CA ILE A 17 15.32 -16.55 -18.23
C ILE A 17 16.29 -17.60 -17.65
N ILE A 18 15.98 -18.19 -16.49
CA ILE A 18 16.87 -19.13 -15.82
C ILE A 18 16.90 -20.48 -16.55
N VAL A 19 15.74 -21.08 -16.84
CA VAL A 19 15.68 -22.43 -17.42
C VAL A 19 16.21 -22.45 -18.85
N THR A 20 15.87 -21.47 -19.68
CA THR A 20 16.31 -21.44 -21.08
C THR A 20 17.78 -21.10 -21.24
N SER A 21 18.35 -20.28 -20.34
CA SER A 21 19.79 -19.97 -20.38
C SER A 21 20.65 -21.15 -19.96
N LEU A 22 20.20 -21.97 -19.00
CA LEU A 22 20.98 -23.13 -18.50
C LEU A 22 20.84 -24.39 -19.37
N HIS A 23 19.69 -24.56 -20.03
CA HIS A 23 19.40 -25.72 -20.87
C HIS A 23 20.37 -25.87 -22.07
N ARG A 24 20.90 -24.75 -22.59
CA ARG A 24 21.80 -24.69 -23.75
C ARG A 24 23.10 -24.00 -23.40
N ASP A 25 23.93 -24.75 -22.68
CA ASP A 25 25.27 -24.29 -22.33
C ASP A 25 26.27 -24.45 -23.49
N TYR A 26 27.46 -23.87 -23.33
CA TYR A 26 28.51 -23.80 -24.36
C TYR A 26 28.99 -25.17 -24.89
N LEU A 27 28.82 -26.25 -24.12
CA LEU A 27 29.19 -27.61 -24.51
C LEU A 27 27.94 -28.43 -24.87
N PRO A 28 27.86 -29.00 -26.09
CA PRO A 28 26.70 -29.80 -26.53
C PRO A 28 26.41 -31.03 -25.67
N SER A 29 27.43 -31.58 -25.00
CA SER A 29 27.28 -32.73 -24.09
C SER A 29 26.52 -32.39 -22.80
N SER A 30 26.44 -31.11 -22.44
CA SER A 30 25.80 -30.63 -21.21
C SER A 30 24.37 -30.16 -21.42
N TRP A 31 23.80 -30.38 -22.62
CA TRP A 31 22.40 -30.04 -22.88
C TRP A 31 21.48 -30.99 -22.13
N VAL A 32 20.77 -30.46 -21.14
CA VAL A 32 19.82 -31.21 -20.32
C VAL A 32 18.49 -30.44 -20.29
N MET A 33 17.39 -31.16 -20.29
CA MET A 33 16.05 -30.60 -20.13
C MET A 33 15.66 -30.61 -18.65
N PHE A 34 15.18 -29.48 -18.14
CA PHE A 34 14.67 -29.38 -16.78
C PHE A 34 13.21 -29.85 -16.72
N TYR A 35 12.94 -30.83 -15.87
CA TYR A 35 11.59 -31.28 -15.54
C TYR A 35 11.36 -31.08 -14.04
N PRO A 36 10.45 -30.19 -13.62
CA PRO A 36 10.19 -29.97 -12.22
C PRO A 36 9.61 -31.24 -11.60
N SER A 37 10.19 -31.64 -10.47
CA SER A 37 9.69 -32.72 -9.63
C SER A 37 8.53 -32.24 -8.75
N TRP A 38 7.74 -33.18 -8.25
CA TRP A 38 6.71 -32.92 -7.24
C TRP A 38 7.28 -32.23 -5.99
N VAL A 39 8.55 -32.50 -5.67
CA VAL A 39 9.24 -31.84 -4.56
C VAL A 39 9.47 -30.36 -4.85
N ASP A 40 9.84 -29.99 -6.08
CA ASP A 40 10.08 -28.58 -6.46
C ASP A 40 8.80 -27.75 -6.35
N VAL A 41 7.69 -28.31 -6.84
CA VAL A 41 6.36 -27.70 -6.74
C VAL A 41 5.92 -27.64 -5.26
N GLY A 42 6.20 -28.69 -4.49
CA GLY A 42 5.90 -28.74 -3.06
C GLY A 42 6.65 -27.67 -2.26
N VAL A 43 7.93 -27.44 -2.55
CA VAL A 43 8.74 -26.38 -1.92
C VAL A 43 8.23 -25.00 -2.33
N PHE A 44 7.86 -24.80 -3.60
CA PHE A 44 7.27 -23.54 -4.07
C PHE A 44 5.96 -23.21 -3.35
N ILE A 45 5.01 -24.14 -3.32
CA ILE A 45 3.74 -23.97 -2.60
C ILE A 45 3.99 -23.83 -1.09
N GLY A 46 4.93 -24.62 -0.54
CA GLY A 46 5.35 -24.55 0.86
C GLY A 46 5.88 -23.17 1.25
N SER A 47 6.65 -22.51 0.38
CA SER A 47 7.14 -21.15 0.60
C SER A 47 6.01 -20.12 0.66
N ILE A 48 4.98 -20.27 -0.18
CA ILE A 48 3.78 -19.42 -0.17
C ILE A 48 3.00 -19.65 1.13
N GLY A 49 2.82 -20.92 1.53
CA GLY A 49 2.17 -21.29 2.78
C GLY A 49 2.91 -20.75 4.01
N LEU A 50 4.24 -20.86 4.03
CA LEU A 50 5.09 -20.32 5.10
C LEU A 50 4.99 -18.79 5.17
N PHE A 51 5.04 -18.12 4.02
CA PHE A 51 4.85 -16.66 3.94
C PHE A 51 3.51 -16.25 4.54
N PHE A 52 2.40 -16.88 4.12
CA PHE A 52 1.08 -16.58 4.69
C PHE A 52 1.00 -16.94 6.17
N THR A 53 1.62 -18.03 6.62
CA THR A 53 1.62 -18.41 8.03
C THR A 53 2.32 -17.35 8.89
N MET A 54 3.52 -16.92 8.50
CA MET A 54 4.22 -15.82 9.20
C MET A 54 3.47 -14.49 9.08
N PHE A 55 2.92 -14.18 7.91
CA PHE A 55 2.18 -12.93 7.68
C PHE A 55 0.90 -12.85 8.52
N LEU A 56 0.15 -13.95 8.61
CA LEU A 56 -1.05 -14.04 9.46
C LEU A 56 -0.69 -13.96 10.94
N LEU A 57 0.40 -14.61 11.37
CA LEU A 57 0.92 -14.48 12.73
C LEU A 57 1.31 -13.04 13.02
N PHE A 58 2.00 -12.37 12.09
CA PHE A 58 2.38 -10.96 12.20
C PHE A 58 1.16 -10.06 12.41
N ILE A 59 0.13 -10.17 11.57
CA ILE A 59 -1.11 -9.37 11.72
C ILE A 59 -1.81 -9.67 13.06
N ARG A 60 -1.74 -10.91 13.54
CA ARG A 60 -2.38 -11.31 14.79
C ARG A 60 -1.67 -10.79 16.04
N VAL A 61 -0.34 -10.67 16.01
CA VAL A 61 0.49 -10.29 17.17
C VAL A 61 0.81 -8.80 17.17
N PHE A 62 1.05 -8.20 16.01
CA PHE A 62 1.47 -6.81 15.87
C PHE A 62 0.41 -5.96 15.16
N PRO A 63 0.29 -4.66 15.50
CA PRO A 63 -0.56 -3.74 14.74
C PRO A 63 0.03 -3.55 13.34
N SER A 64 -0.73 -3.97 12.31
CA SER A 64 -0.26 -3.92 10.92
C SER A 64 -0.18 -2.51 10.32
N VAL A 65 -0.68 -1.50 11.04
CA VAL A 65 -0.76 -0.11 10.56
C VAL A 65 -0.05 0.82 11.54
N ALA A 66 0.77 1.72 11.01
CA ALA A 66 1.48 2.73 11.78
C ALA A 66 0.51 3.82 12.29
N MET A 67 -0.02 3.63 13.51
CA MET A 67 -1.02 4.53 14.10
C MET A 67 -0.55 5.98 14.28
N ALA A 68 0.75 6.22 14.45
CA ALA A 68 1.31 7.56 14.58
C ALA A 68 1.13 8.37 13.28
N GLU A 69 1.44 7.75 12.14
CA GLU A 69 1.33 8.39 10.82
C GLU A 69 -0.12 8.59 10.42
N VAL A 70 -0.98 7.58 10.65
CA VAL A 70 -2.41 7.67 10.34
C VAL A 70 -3.05 8.86 11.07
N LYS A 71 -2.73 9.10 12.34
CA LYS A 71 -3.26 10.23 13.11
C LYS A 71 -2.82 11.59 12.55
N LEU A 72 -1.57 11.69 12.09
CA LEU A 72 -1.05 12.92 11.47
C LEU A 72 -1.74 13.21 10.14
N LEU A 73 -1.89 12.18 9.29
CA LEU A 73 -2.55 12.31 7.99
C LEU A 73 -4.05 12.64 8.13
N LEU A 74 -4.74 12.03 9.10
CA LEU A 74 -6.14 12.31 9.37
C LEU A 74 -6.37 13.77 9.78
N LYS A 75 -5.51 14.32 10.66
CA LYS A 75 -5.62 15.72 11.08
C LYS A 75 -5.47 16.68 9.89
N GLY A 76 -4.46 16.46 9.05
CA GLY A 76 -4.26 17.28 7.85
C GLY A 76 -5.43 17.18 6.86
N SER A 77 -5.91 15.96 6.59
CA SER A 77 -7.02 15.74 5.66
C SER A 77 -8.35 16.32 6.17
N SER A 78 -8.64 16.23 7.48
CA SER A 78 -9.87 16.78 8.06
C SER A 78 -9.91 18.30 8.03
N GLU A 79 -8.78 18.97 8.27
CA GLU A 79 -8.68 20.43 8.20
C GLU A 79 -8.88 20.91 6.75
N GLN A 80 -8.26 20.24 5.77
CA GLN A 80 -8.44 20.56 4.36
C GLN A 80 -9.88 20.36 3.88
N ALA A 81 -10.54 19.28 4.32
CA ALA A 81 -11.93 19.02 3.98
C ALA A 81 -12.88 20.09 4.53
N LYS A 82 -12.66 20.52 5.79
CA LYS A 82 -13.46 21.57 6.43
C LYS A 82 -13.22 22.94 5.79
N LYS A 83 -11.97 23.26 5.43
CA LYS A 83 -11.66 24.48 4.65
C LYS A 83 -12.43 24.50 3.34
N LYS A 84 -12.40 23.41 2.56
CA LYS A 84 -13.15 23.32 1.30
C LYS A 84 -14.67 23.46 1.47
N GLN A 85 -15.24 22.98 2.57
CA GLN A 85 -16.67 23.13 2.87
C GLN A 85 -17.04 24.58 3.24
N LEU A 86 -16.13 25.31 3.89
CA LEU A 86 -16.29 26.75 4.16
C LEU A 86 -16.23 27.55 2.87
N ASP A 87 -15.24 27.27 2.02
CA ASP A 87 -15.03 27.94 0.73
C ASP A 87 -16.22 27.70 -0.23
N ALA A 88 -16.84 26.52 -0.16
CA ALA A 88 -18.00 26.17 -0.98
C ALA A 88 -19.35 26.68 -0.41
N GLY A 89 -19.36 27.32 0.76
CA GLY A 89 -20.58 27.90 1.36
C GLY A 89 -21.65 26.89 1.76
N HIS A 90 -21.30 25.61 1.93
CA HIS A 90 -22.24 24.53 2.24
C HIS A 90 -22.44 24.28 3.75
N LEU A 91 -21.77 25.05 4.60
CA LEU A 91 -21.88 24.95 6.06
C LEU A 91 -22.87 26.01 6.57
N ASP A 92 -23.69 25.61 7.53
CA ASP A 92 -24.59 26.54 8.23
C ASP A 92 -23.75 27.66 8.88
N PRO A 93 -24.14 28.95 8.81
CA PRO A 93 -23.36 30.07 9.34
C PRO A 93 -22.89 29.87 10.79
N GLU A 94 -23.72 29.23 11.62
CA GLU A 94 -23.42 28.89 13.01
C GLU A 94 -22.25 27.89 13.12
N GLN A 95 -22.17 26.92 12.20
CA GLN A 95 -21.14 25.88 12.17
C GLN A 95 -19.80 26.45 11.69
N ALA A 96 -19.84 27.38 10.74
CA ALA A 96 -18.66 28.08 10.24
C ALA A 96 -18.01 28.96 11.34
N GLU A 97 -18.84 29.65 12.12
CA GLU A 97 -18.38 30.49 13.23
C GLU A 97 -17.85 29.65 14.40
N PHE A 98 -18.53 28.55 14.75
CA PHE A 98 -18.05 27.58 15.73
C PHE A 98 -16.67 27.00 15.34
N TYR A 99 -16.48 26.68 14.06
CA TYR A 99 -15.20 26.16 13.56
C TYR A 99 -14.08 27.21 13.64
N LYS A 100 -14.33 28.45 13.19
CA LYS A 100 -13.38 29.57 13.32
C LYS A 100 -12.99 29.85 14.78
N ASN A 101 -13.95 29.82 15.68
CA ASN A 101 -13.71 29.98 17.12
C ASN A 101 -12.90 28.82 17.73
N SER A 102 -13.14 27.60 17.25
CA SER A 102 -12.37 26.42 17.66
C SER A 102 -10.92 26.50 17.18
N LEU A 103 -10.67 26.96 15.94
CA LEU A 103 -9.32 27.18 15.41
C LEU A 103 -8.54 28.21 16.23
N LYS A 104 -9.20 29.32 16.61
CA LYS A 104 -8.62 30.37 17.45
C LYS A 104 -8.25 29.86 18.85
N LYS A 105 -9.05 28.96 19.42
CA LYS A 105 -8.82 28.40 20.75
C LYS A 105 -7.57 27.51 20.81
N TYR A 106 -7.24 26.82 19.73
CA TYR A 106 -6.11 25.90 19.67
C TYR A 106 -4.86 26.51 19.03
N ASP A 107 -4.89 27.81 18.69
CA ASP A 107 -3.81 28.56 18.01
C ASP A 107 -3.14 27.77 16.88
N SER A 108 -3.96 26.97 16.19
CA SER A 108 -3.48 25.89 15.32
C SER A 108 -3.30 26.31 13.87
N VAL A 109 -3.90 27.44 13.46
CA VAL A 109 -3.86 28.02 12.10
C VAL A 109 -4.15 29.53 12.18
N GLU A 110 -3.50 30.36 11.34
CA GLU A 110 -3.79 31.81 11.25
C GLU A 110 -5.18 32.07 10.63
N LEU A 111 -5.98 32.96 11.23
CA LEU A 111 -7.33 33.31 10.73
C LEU A 111 -7.33 33.95 9.34
N ALA A 112 -6.21 34.57 8.94
CA ALA A 112 -6.06 35.23 7.63
C ALA A 112 -6.34 34.28 6.45
N ASP A 113 -6.05 32.99 6.60
CA ASP A 113 -6.29 31.94 5.59
C ASP A 113 -7.78 31.59 5.38
N TYR A 114 -8.66 32.06 6.26
CA TYR A 114 -10.11 31.81 6.26
C TYR A 114 -10.96 33.08 6.10
N GLU A 115 -10.31 34.26 6.08
CA GLU A 115 -10.96 35.57 5.95
C GLU A 115 -10.76 36.20 4.56
N THR A 116 -9.77 35.74 3.79
CA THR A 116 -9.39 36.28 2.47
C THR A 116 -10.32 35.89 1.30
N GLN A 117 -11.41 35.18 1.55
CA GLN A 117 -12.24 34.59 0.49
C GLN A 117 -13.71 35.06 0.51
N LYS A 118 -13.92 36.37 0.72
CA LYS A 118 -15.19 37.04 0.47
C LYS A 118 -15.09 37.99 -0.72
#